data_AF-A0A0N0THL0-F1
#
_entry.id   AF-A0A0N0THL0-F1
#
_cell.length_a   1.000
_cell.length_b   1.000
_cell.length_c   1.000
_cell.angle_alpha   90.00
_cell.angle_beta   90.00
_cell.angle_gamma   90.00
#
_symmetry.space_group_name_H-M   'P 1'
#
loop_
_entity.id
_entity.type
_entity.pdbx_description
1 polymer ?
#
loop_
_entity_poly.entity_id
_entity_poly.type
_entity_poly.pdbx_seq_one_letter_code
_entity_poly.pdbx_strand_id
1 'polypeptide(L)'
;MDPAAEPAVAAHRAWDDEWLTVPCAACGRPGHWPRPELGCPCGTVLRVPVAGPAREGGTAAPGPDPADPPRPPAAEPGGHAPPGPRAPFRPRTIRTARDAVTTAALYLRWLGYRDIRRADQRPPNGIGLAARGLLAQVDPTVRPAGPRDVECLWLTAMTESARCVYFSLAGYTGAARTGADALGMPLFVLDLAGVPQPVNDPAGALHGTGAPRPGTRARDGGS
;
A
#
# COMPACT_ATOMS: atom_id res chain seq x y z
N MET A 1 30.06 22.23 22.61
CA MET A 1 29.93 21.22 21.54
C MET A 1 31.23 20.44 21.53
N ASP A 2 31.15 19.13 21.73
CA ASP A 2 32.32 18.24 21.79
C ASP A 2 32.60 17.66 20.39
N PRO A 3 33.80 17.89 19.82
CA PRO A 3 34.17 17.40 18.48
C PRO A 3 34.58 15.92 18.44
N ALA A 4 34.55 15.17 19.55
CA ALA A 4 35.00 13.78 19.62
C ALA A 4 33.88 12.71 19.50
N ALA A 5 32.64 13.11 19.21
CA ALA A 5 31.56 12.14 19.03
C ALA A 5 31.71 11.36 17.71
N GLU A 6 32.01 10.07 17.78
CA GLU A 6 32.07 9.21 16.60
C GLU A 6 30.68 9.03 15.97
N PRO A 7 30.56 9.10 14.63
CA PRO A 7 29.29 8.95 13.95
C PRO A 7 28.81 7.49 14.03
N ALA A 8 27.79 7.24 14.84
CA ALA A 8 27.12 5.94 14.90
C ALA A 8 26.09 5.81 13.76
N VAL A 9 26.19 4.72 12.98
CA VAL A 9 25.14 4.34 12.02
C VAL A 9 23.87 4.02 12.80
N ALA A 10 22.80 4.77 12.54
CA ALA A 10 21.50 4.54 13.14
C ALA A 10 20.93 3.19 12.66
N ALA A 11 21.14 2.13 13.45
CA ALA A 11 20.43 0.87 13.31
C ALA A 11 18.95 1.11 13.58
N HIS A 12 18.11 0.72 12.61
CA HIS A 12 16.64 0.59 12.71
C HIS A 12 15.91 1.64 13.59
N ARG A 13 15.39 2.70 12.97
CA ARG A 13 14.36 3.52 13.61
C ARG A 13 13.13 2.66 13.92
N ALA A 14 12.76 2.61 15.20
CA ALA A 14 11.63 1.86 15.70
C ALA A 14 10.30 2.53 15.28
N TRP A 15 9.34 1.70 14.93
CA TRP A 15 8.01 2.08 14.42
C TRP A 15 7.23 3.02 15.38
N ASP A 16 7.42 2.89 16.69
CA ASP A 16 6.69 3.70 17.69
C ASP A 16 7.12 5.17 17.73
N ASP A 17 8.32 5.51 17.22
CA ASP A 17 8.84 6.88 17.24
C ASP A 17 8.33 7.77 16.08
N GLU A 18 7.65 7.17 15.09
CA GLU A 18 7.27 7.82 13.82
C GLU A 18 5.75 7.78 13.55
N TRP A 19 4.97 7.05 14.35
CA TRP A 19 3.53 6.87 14.13
C TRP A 19 2.71 7.27 15.36
N LEU A 20 1.64 8.03 15.13
CA LEU A 20 0.68 8.45 16.16
C LEU A 20 -0.68 7.78 15.90
N THR A 21 -1.31 7.31 16.97
CA THR A 21 -2.69 6.81 16.90
C THR A 21 -3.66 7.98 17.00
N VAL A 22 -4.45 8.17 15.95
CA VAL A 22 -5.47 9.23 15.87
C VAL A 22 -6.82 8.57 15.59
N PRO A 23 -7.90 8.90 16.33
CA PRO A 23 -9.23 8.39 16.02
C PRO A 23 -9.71 8.95 14.67
N CYS A 24 -10.33 8.11 13.86
CA CYS A 24 -10.98 8.57 12.63
C CYS A 24 -12.13 9.53 12.96
N ALA A 25 -12.13 10.74 12.41
CA ALA A 25 -13.20 11.71 12.63
C ALA A 25 -14.58 11.23 12.13
N ALA A 26 -14.62 10.27 11.20
CA ALA A 26 -15.86 9.74 10.63
C ALA A 26 -16.40 8.48 11.33
N CYS A 27 -15.55 7.66 11.96
CA CYS A 27 -15.98 6.39 12.55
C CYS A 27 -15.39 6.06 13.92
N GLY A 28 -14.57 6.93 14.50
CA GLY A 28 -14.00 6.83 15.85
C GLY A 28 -12.94 5.74 16.04
N ARG A 29 -12.70 4.87 15.05
CA ARG A 29 -11.72 3.78 15.17
C ARG A 29 -10.28 4.33 15.20
N PRO A 30 -9.38 3.72 16.00
CA PRO A 30 -7.97 4.12 16.05
C PRO A 30 -7.31 3.85 14.71
N GLY A 31 -6.86 4.92 14.05
CA GLY A 31 -6.06 4.89 12.84
C GLY A 31 -4.62 5.26 13.16
N HIS A 32 -3.68 4.52 12.60
CA HIS A 32 -2.26 4.88 12.71
C HIS A 32 -1.93 5.87 11.61
N TRP A 33 -1.59 7.08 12.01
CA TRP A 33 -1.18 8.15 11.12
C TRP A 33 0.31 8.44 11.32
N PRO A 34 1.09 8.66 10.26
CA PRO A 34 2.47 9.10 10.38
C PRO A 34 2.54 10.43 11.12
N ARG A 35 3.52 10.57 12.00
CA ARG A 35 3.73 11.79 12.77
C ARG A 35 4.08 12.96 11.83
N PRO A 36 3.37 14.10 11.90
CA PRO A 36 3.70 15.25 11.08
C PRO A 36 5.04 15.85 11.51
N GLU A 37 5.97 15.92 10.55
CA GLU A 37 7.30 16.50 10.70
C GLU A 37 7.50 17.62 9.68
N LEU A 38 8.09 18.74 10.11
CA LEU A 38 8.41 19.90 9.28
C LEU A 38 9.93 20.03 9.19
N GLY A 39 10.48 19.88 7.98
CA GLY A 39 11.91 20.04 7.72
C GLY A 39 12.28 21.49 7.39
N CYS A 40 13.36 21.99 8.00
CA CYS A 40 14.03 23.24 7.63
C CYS A 40 15.18 22.92 6.64
N PRO A 41 15.47 23.79 5.66
CA PRO A 41 16.60 23.60 4.73
C PRO A 41 17.98 23.43 5.39
N CYS A 42 18.14 23.86 6.65
CA CYS A 42 19.38 23.65 7.42
C CYS A 42 19.52 22.25 8.04
N GLY A 43 18.51 21.37 7.88
CA GLY A 43 18.52 19.99 8.39
C GLY A 43 17.74 19.78 9.70
N THR A 44 17.22 20.83 10.33
CA THR A 44 16.36 20.71 11.53
C THR A 44 14.98 20.16 11.17
N VAL A 45 14.47 19.24 12.01
CA VAL A 45 13.11 18.69 11.88
C VAL A 45 12.29 19.01 13.13
N LEU A 46 11.16 19.70 12.96
CA LEU A 46 10.19 19.98 14.02
C LEU A 46 9.06 18.95 14.00
N ARG A 47 8.73 18.38 15.16
CA ARG A 47 7.60 17.46 15.33
C ARG A 47 6.39 18.25 15.78
N VAL A 48 5.31 18.20 15.00
CA VAL A 48 4.07 18.89 15.37
C VAL A 48 3.31 18.04 16.39
N PRO A 49 3.03 18.55 17.62
CA PRO A 49 2.21 17.83 18.58
C PRO A 49 0.77 17.74 18.06
N VAL A 50 0.26 16.52 17.93
CA VAL A 50 -1.15 16.27 17.60
C VAL A 50 -1.87 16.05 18.93
N ALA A 51 -2.80 16.95 19.28
CA ALA A 51 -3.62 16.77 20.47
C ALA A 51 -4.45 15.49 20.31
N GLY A 52 -4.24 14.50 21.18
CA GLY A 52 -5.17 13.40 21.33
C GLY A 52 -6.49 13.90 21.92
N PRO A 53 -7.61 13.16 21.79
CA PRO A 53 -8.82 13.53 22.51
C PRO A 53 -8.50 13.64 24.00
N ALA A 54 -8.83 14.78 24.60
CA ALA A 54 -8.70 14.98 26.04
C ALA A 54 -9.44 13.84 26.75
N ARG A 55 -8.76 13.14 27.66
CA ARG A 55 -9.45 12.26 28.62
C ARG A 55 -10.18 13.17 29.61
N GLU A 56 -11.39 13.56 29.25
CA GLU A 56 -12.32 14.23 30.15
C GLU A 56 -13.06 13.17 30.98
N GLY A 57 -12.56 12.92 32.18
CA GLY A 57 -13.43 12.52 33.27
C GLY A 57 -14.15 13.78 33.77
N GLY A 58 -15.46 13.84 33.61
CA GLY A 58 -16.25 14.97 34.10
C GLY A 58 -17.65 15.01 33.49
N THR A 59 -18.61 14.47 34.22
CA THR A 59 -20.05 14.44 33.96
C THR A 59 -20.62 15.82 33.60
N ALA A 60 -21.31 15.94 32.45
CA ALA A 60 -22.28 17.01 32.19
C ALA A 60 -23.34 16.57 31.16
N ALA A 61 -24.60 16.93 31.43
CA ALA A 61 -25.86 16.47 30.85
C ALA A 61 -26.12 16.93 29.38
N PRO A 62 -27.14 16.36 28.69
CA PRO A 62 -27.37 16.63 27.27
C PRO A 62 -28.20 17.91 27.03
N GLY A 63 -27.80 18.69 26.01
CA GLY A 63 -28.56 19.80 25.43
C GLY A 63 -28.99 19.51 23.99
N PRO A 64 -30.01 20.20 23.44
CA PRO A 64 -30.74 19.77 22.25
C PRO A 64 -30.11 20.19 20.90
N ASP A 65 -30.39 19.38 19.88
CA ASP A 65 -29.91 19.46 18.49
C ASP A 65 -30.24 20.77 17.74
N PRO A 66 -29.34 21.25 16.87
CA PRO A 66 -29.70 22.08 15.72
C PRO A 66 -29.77 21.26 14.42
N ALA A 67 -30.79 21.57 13.62
CA ALA A 67 -31.20 20.89 12.39
C ALA A 67 -30.19 20.96 11.22
N ASP A 68 -30.23 19.90 10.41
CA ASP A 68 -29.42 19.60 9.23
C ASP A 68 -29.89 20.39 7.98
N PRO A 69 -29.02 21.03 7.17
CA PRO A 69 -29.41 21.62 5.89
C PRO A 69 -29.49 20.57 4.75
N PRO A 70 -30.33 20.81 3.71
CA PRO A 70 -30.68 19.79 2.72
C PRO A 70 -29.54 19.43 1.75
N ARG A 71 -29.35 18.12 1.58
CA ARG A 71 -28.41 17.46 0.66
C ARG A 71 -28.90 17.55 -0.80
N PRO A 72 -28.05 17.91 -1.78
CA PRO A 72 -28.44 17.91 -3.19
C PRO A 72 -28.63 16.47 -3.72
N PRO A 73 -29.50 16.27 -4.73
CA PRO A 73 -29.89 14.95 -5.20
C PRO A 73 -28.72 14.19 -5.84
N ALA A 74 -28.71 12.89 -5.58
CA ALA A 74 -27.73 11.94 -6.08
C ALA A 74 -27.80 11.85 -7.62
N ALA A 75 -26.67 12.10 -8.27
CA ALA A 75 -26.48 11.71 -9.66
C ALA A 75 -26.41 10.17 -9.72
N GLU A 76 -27.30 9.57 -10.49
CA GLU A 76 -27.30 8.13 -10.75
C GLU A 76 -26.03 7.73 -11.52
N PRO A 77 -25.34 6.63 -11.15
CA PRO A 77 -24.24 6.14 -11.96
C PRO A 77 -24.78 5.52 -13.26
N GLY A 78 -24.65 6.29 -14.33
CA GLY A 78 -24.88 5.87 -15.71
C GLY A 78 -24.09 4.61 -16.07
N GLY A 79 -24.66 3.87 -17.02
CA GLY A 79 -24.27 2.52 -17.42
C GLY A 79 -22.78 2.31 -17.68
N HIS A 80 -22.35 1.05 -17.49
CA HIS A 80 -21.02 0.55 -17.79
C HIS A 80 -20.74 0.67 -19.29
N ALA A 81 -20.22 1.83 -19.70
CA ALA A 81 -19.49 1.94 -20.96
C ALA A 81 -18.28 0.98 -20.91
N PRO A 82 -17.94 0.30 -22.02
CA PRO A 82 -16.74 -0.53 -22.07
C PRO A 82 -15.53 0.32 -21.68
N PRO A 83 -14.59 -0.21 -20.88
CA PRO A 83 -13.44 0.56 -20.44
C PRO A 83 -12.63 0.97 -21.67
N GLY A 84 -12.59 2.28 -21.93
CA GLY A 84 -11.70 2.87 -22.92
C GLY A 84 -10.22 2.64 -22.55
N PRO A 85 -9.28 3.03 -23.43
CA PRO A 85 -7.85 2.91 -23.15
C PRO A 85 -7.51 3.55 -21.80
N ARG A 86 -6.83 2.81 -20.91
CA ARG A 86 -6.40 3.35 -19.63
C ARG A 86 -5.46 4.54 -19.88
N ALA A 87 -5.71 5.67 -19.21
CA ALA A 87 -4.83 6.84 -19.28
C ALA A 87 -3.39 6.43 -18.92
N PRO A 88 -2.34 7.13 -19.40
CA PRO A 88 -0.97 6.82 -18.99
C PRO A 88 -0.78 6.95 -17.47
N PHE A 89 0.01 6.04 -16.89
CA PHE A 89 0.39 6.12 -15.48
C PHE A 89 1.16 7.42 -15.19
N ARG A 90 0.97 7.98 -13.99
CA ARG A 90 1.64 9.21 -13.54
C ARG A 90 2.69 8.86 -12.49
N PRO A 91 3.99 8.84 -12.86
CA PRO A 91 5.05 8.40 -11.97
C PRO A 91 5.25 9.36 -10.81
N ARG A 92 5.73 8.84 -9.68
CA ARG A 92 6.16 9.63 -8.52
C ARG A 92 7.55 9.17 -8.10
N THR A 93 8.49 10.10 -8.04
CA THR A 93 9.88 9.80 -7.64
C THR A 93 9.92 9.07 -6.30
N ILE A 94 10.69 7.99 -6.23
CA ILE A 94 10.85 7.19 -5.02
C ILE A 94 12.12 7.64 -4.31
N ARG A 95 11.98 8.16 -3.08
CA ARG A 95 13.11 8.55 -2.22
C ARG A 95 13.17 7.71 -0.95
N THR A 96 12.06 7.08 -0.60
CA THR A 96 11.89 6.32 0.63
C THR A 96 11.14 5.01 0.38
N ALA A 97 11.22 4.07 1.33
CA ALA A 97 10.38 2.87 1.33
C ALA A 97 8.88 3.19 1.26
N ARG A 98 8.47 4.31 1.87
CA ARG A 98 7.08 4.79 1.83
C ARG A 98 6.67 5.22 0.44
N ASP A 99 7.56 5.86 -0.30
CA ASP A 99 7.28 6.26 -1.69
C ASP A 99 7.14 5.02 -2.59
N ALA A 100 7.93 3.98 -2.34
CA ALA A 100 7.81 2.70 -3.05
C ALA A 100 6.45 2.05 -2.84
N VAL A 101 5.98 1.98 -1.59
CA VAL A 101 4.64 1.47 -1.27
C VAL A 101 3.54 2.33 -1.88
N THR A 102 3.68 3.65 -1.81
CA THR A 102 2.72 4.59 -2.39
C THR A 102 2.64 4.42 -3.91
N THR A 103 3.79 4.27 -4.56
CA THR A 103 3.90 4.03 -6.02
C THR A 103 3.24 2.72 -6.40
N ALA A 104 3.53 1.63 -5.68
CA ALA A 104 2.89 0.34 -5.90
C ALA A 104 1.36 0.42 -5.73
N ALA A 105 0.87 1.08 -4.67
CA ALA A 105 -0.57 1.27 -4.46
C ALA A 105 -1.23 2.09 -5.58
N LEU A 106 -0.61 3.19 -6.01
CA LEU A 106 -1.12 4.00 -7.12
C LEU A 106 -1.15 3.22 -8.43
N TYR A 107 -0.10 2.43 -8.68
CA TYR A 107 -0.01 1.59 -9.86
C TYR A 107 -1.07 0.49 -9.87
N LEU A 108 -1.31 -0.18 -8.75
CA LEU A 108 -2.39 -1.16 -8.61
C LEU A 108 -3.78 -0.53 -8.83
N ARG A 109 -4.02 0.70 -8.34
CA ARG A 109 -5.27 1.45 -8.65
C ARG A 109 -5.40 1.74 -10.13
N TRP A 110 -4.30 2.13 -10.76
CA TRP A 110 -4.23 2.37 -12.19
C TRP A 110 -4.46 1.11 -13.02
N LEU A 111 -4.01 -0.06 -12.54
CA LEU A 111 -4.35 -1.36 -13.13
C LEU A 111 -5.84 -1.69 -12.98
N GLY A 112 -6.54 -1.08 -12.02
CA GLY A 112 -7.98 -1.26 -11.80
C GLY A 112 -8.34 -1.98 -10.50
N TYR A 113 -7.36 -2.31 -9.65
CA TYR A 113 -7.65 -2.84 -8.32
C TYR A 113 -8.26 -1.75 -7.42
N ARG A 114 -9.28 -2.13 -6.66
CA ARG A 114 -9.99 -1.25 -5.72
C ARG A 114 -9.75 -1.71 -4.28
N ASP A 115 -10.08 -0.84 -3.33
CA ASP A 115 -10.03 -1.13 -1.89
C ASP A 115 -8.63 -1.57 -1.40
N ILE A 116 -7.57 -0.95 -1.96
CA ILE A 116 -6.20 -1.23 -1.55
C ILE A 116 -6.00 -0.75 -0.11
N ARG A 117 -5.67 -1.70 0.75
CA ARG A 117 -5.33 -1.55 2.16
C ARG A 117 -3.96 -2.18 2.43
N ARG A 118 -3.36 -1.93 3.59
CA ARG A 118 -2.26 -2.78 4.04
C ARG A 118 -2.79 -4.18 4.37
N ALA A 119 -2.00 -5.20 4.04
CA ALA A 119 -2.32 -6.57 4.45
C ALA A 119 -2.23 -6.67 5.99
N ASP A 120 -3.18 -7.38 6.60
CA ASP A 120 -3.23 -7.53 8.06
C ASP A 120 -2.14 -8.48 8.57
N GLN A 121 -1.68 -9.41 7.72
CA GLN A 121 -0.54 -10.29 8.01
C GLN A 121 0.77 -9.69 7.52
N ARG A 122 1.80 -9.83 8.35
CA ARG A 122 3.17 -9.40 8.09
C ARG A 122 3.90 -10.45 7.25
N PRO A 123 4.36 -10.12 6.02
CA PRO A 123 5.37 -10.91 5.35
C PRO A 123 6.70 -10.76 6.12
N PRO A 124 7.54 -11.82 6.18
CA PRO A 124 8.82 -11.78 6.89
C PRO A 124 9.76 -10.69 6.35
N ASN A 125 9.70 -10.43 5.05
CA ASN A 125 10.45 -9.40 4.35
C ASN A 125 9.48 -8.46 3.63
N GLY A 126 9.67 -7.14 3.74
CA GLY A 126 8.92 -6.09 3.02
C GLY A 126 7.52 -5.75 3.56
N ILE A 127 6.71 -5.09 2.74
CA ILE A 127 5.44 -4.46 3.12
C ILE A 127 4.30 -5.03 2.27
N GLY A 128 3.34 -5.67 2.93
CA GLY A 128 2.15 -6.25 2.30
C GLY A 128 1.03 -5.22 2.05
N LEU A 129 0.47 -5.26 0.85
CA LEU A 129 -0.76 -4.59 0.44
C LEU A 129 -1.80 -5.64 0.07
N ALA A 130 -3.07 -5.40 0.40
CA ALA A 130 -4.18 -6.27 0.04
C ALA A 130 -5.25 -5.48 -0.70
N ALA A 131 -5.88 -6.11 -1.67
CA ALA A 131 -7.06 -5.64 -2.37
C ALA A 131 -8.00 -6.83 -2.59
N ARG A 132 -9.21 -6.59 -3.11
CA ARG A 132 -10.16 -7.68 -3.37
C ARG A 132 -9.56 -8.69 -4.36
N GLY A 133 -9.24 -9.89 -3.87
CA GLY A 133 -8.65 -10.99 -4.66
C GLY A 133 -7.16 -10.82 -5.00
N LEU A 134 -6.45 -9.90 -4.34
CA LEU A 134 -5.02 -9.64 -4.58
C LEU A 134 -4.26 -9.42 -3.26
N LEU A 135 -3.11 -10.06 -3.15
CA LEU A 135 -2.03 -9.70 -2.25
C LEU A 135 -0.87 -9.12 -3.05
N ALA A 136 -0.25 -8.06 -2.55
CA ALA A 136 0.88 -7.42 -3.19
C ALA A 136 2.00 -7.22 -2.18
N GLN A 137 3.21 -7.62 -2.55
CA GLN A 137 4.40 -7.48 -1.74
C GLN A 137 5.24 -6.33 -2.27
N VAL A 138 5.72 -5.45 -1.39
CA VAL A 138 6.67 -4.38 -1.74
C VAL A 138 7.94 -4.57 -0.93
N ASP A 139 9.04 -4.87 -1.58
CA ASP A 139 10.37 -4.97 -0.98
C ASP A 139 11.21 -3.72 -1.30
N PRO A 140 11.38 -2.79 -0.33
CA PRO A 140 12.18 -1.59 -0.51
C PRO A 140 13.67 -1.82 -0.20
N THR A 141 14.11 -3.06 0.05
CA THR A 141 15.49 -3.33 0.42
C THR A 141 16.43 -3.18 -0.79
N VAL A 142 17.73 -3.05 -0.48
CA VAL A 142 18.80 -2.96 -1.48
C VAL A 142 19.29 -4.33 -1.96
N ARG A 143 18.75 -5.44 -1.41
CA ARG A 143 19.13 -6.80 -1.77
C ARG A 143 18.12 -7.38 -2.75
N PRO A 144 18.56 -8.01 -3.87
CA PRO A 144 17.64 -8.69 -4.76
C PRO A 144 16.86 -9.80 -4.05
N ALA A 145 15.56 -9.90 -4.36
CA ALA A 145 14.69 -10.92 -3.79
C ALA A 145 15.08 -12.33 -4.27
N GLY A 146 15.04 -13.27 -3.33
CA GLY A 146 15.41 -14.67 -3.53
C GLY A 146 14.20 -15.56 -3.86
N PRO A 147 14.45 -16.82 -4.25
CA PRO A 147 13.38 -17.78 -4.57
C PRO A 147 12.43 -18.04 -3.39
N ARG A 148 12.95 -18.05 -2.16
CA ARG A 148 12.11 -18.21 -0.95
C ARG A 148 11.13 -17.06 -0.75
N ASP A 149 11.50 -15.84 -1.10
CA ASP A 149 10.61 -14.68 -0.95
C ASP A 149 9.40 -14.79 -1.90
N VAL A 150 9.64 -15.30 -3.12
CA VAL A 150 8.60 -15.60 -4.12
C VAL A 150 7.71 -16.74 -3.64
N GLU A 151 8.29 -17.85 -3.20
CA GLU A 151 7.55 -19.03 -2.73
C GLU A 151 6.68 -18.71 -1.51
N CYS A 152 7.23 -18.02 -0.51
CA CYS A 152 6.47 -17.63 0.68
C CYS A 152 5.26 -16.76 0.33
N LEU A 153 5.45 -15.75 -0.53
CA LEU A 153 4.34 -14.91 -0.97
C LEU A 153 3.26 -15.71 -1.72
N TRP A 154 3.69 -16.63 -2.59
CA TRP A 154 2.76 -17.48 -3.34
C TRP A 154 1.94 -18.37 -2.41
N LEU A 155 2.58 -19.01 -1.44
CA LEU A 155 1.91 -19.86 -0.46
C LEU A 155 0.90 -19.07 0.38
N THR A 156 1.25 -17.86 0.84
CA THR A 156 0.30 -16.98 1.56
C THR A 156 -0.91 -16.64 0.68
N ALA A 157 -0.68 -16.26 -0.57
CA ALA A 157 -1.76 -15.92 -1.50
C ALA A 157 -2.65 -17.13 -1.83
N MET A 158 -2.05 -18.31 -1.99
CA MET A 158 -2.78 -19.58 -2.15
C MET A 158 -3.68 -19.85 -0.95
N THR A 159 -3.17 -19.71 0.29
CA THR A 159 -3.97 -19.86 1.51
C THR A 159 -5.13 -18.87 1.57
N GLU A 160 -4.91 -17.62 1.15
CA GLU A 160 -5.95 -16.59 1.10
C GLU A 160 -6.85 -16.66 -0.16
N SER A 161 -6.65 -17.66 -1.04
CA SER A 161 -7.34 -17.79 -2.32
C SER A 161 -7.27 -16.49 -3.16
N ALA A 162 -6.14 -15.81 -3.08
CA ALA A 162 -5.85 -14.54 -3.74
C ALA A 162 -4.77 -14.71 -4.80
N ARG A 163 -4.76 -13.81 -5.79
CA ARG A 163 -3.59 -13.64 -6.65
C ARG A 163 -2.50 -12.90 -5.89
N CYS A 164 -1.24 -13.10 -6.24
CA CYS A 164 -0.13 -12.32 -5.69
C CYS A 164 0.60 -11.51 -6.77
N VAL A 165 1.25 -10.42 -6.36
CA VAL A 165 2.20 -9.65 -7.17
C VAL A 165 3.36 -9.19 -6.29
N TYR A 166 4.57 -9.17 -6.83
CA TYR A 166 5.75 -8.75 -6.09
C TYR A 166 6.38 -7.52 -6.77
N PHE A 167 6.57 -6.45 -6.01
CA PHE A 167 7.36 -5.27 -6.34
C PHE A 167 8.68 -5.27 -5.56
N SER A 168 9.81 -4.98 -6.21
CA SER A 168 11.11 -4.83 -5.56
C SER A 168 11.88 -3.62 -6.08
N LEU A 169 12.60 -2.90 -5.21
CA LEU A 169 13.56 -1.85 -5.63
C LEU A 169 14.87 -2.47 -6.17
N ALA A 170 15.39 -3.48 -5.50
CA ALA A 170 16.65 -4.14 -5.89
C ALA A 170 16.48 -5.24 -6.96
N GLY A 171 15.24 -5.54 -7.34
CA GLY A 171 14.91 -6.58 -8.30
C GLY A 171 15.05 -7.99 -7.75
N TYR A 172 15.36 -8.94 -8.63
CA TYR A 172 15.21 -10.37 -8.39
C TYR A 172 16.43 -11.16 -8.83
N THR A 173 16.77 -12.20 -8.07
CA THR A 173 17.72 -13.21 -8.53
C THR A 173 17.17 -13.97 -9.75
N GLY A 174 18.04 -14.57 -10.56
CA GLY A 174 17.62 -15.41 -11.70
C GLY A 174 16.68 -16.54 -11.28
N ALA A 175 17.02 -17.25 -10.20
CA ALA A 175 16.18 -18.31 -9.65
C ALA A 175 14.80 -17.82 -9.18
N ALA A 176 14.71 -16.62 -8.60
CA ALA A 176 13.43 -16.03 -8.22
C ALA A 176 12.56 -15.72 -9.44
N ARG A 177 13.15 -15.23 -10.55
CA ARG A 177 12.41 -14.98 -11.80
C ARG A 177 11.87 -16.28 -12.39
N THR A 178 12.71 -17.31 -12.53
CA THR A 178 12.28 -18.63 -13.03
C THR A 178 11.19 -19.24 -12.16
N GLY A 179 11.31 -19.13 -10.83
CA GLY A 179 10.27 -19.59 -9.90
C GLY A 179 8.96 -18.83 -10.06
N ALA A 180 9.02 -17.50 -10.20
CA ALA A 180 7.83 -16.68 -10.40
C ALA A 180 7.13 -17.00 -11.73
N ASP A 181 7.87 -17.29 -12.80
CA ASP A 181 7.31 -17.68 -14.10
C ASP A 181 6.57 -19.01 -14.00
N ALA A 182 7.15 -20.00 -13.33
CA ALA A 182 6.50 -21.29 -13.10
C ALA A 182 5.22 -21.16 -12.26
N LEU A 183 5.17 -20.18 -11.34
CA LEU A 183 4.02 -19.93 -10.47
C LEU A 183 3.01 -18.93 -11.06
N GLY A 184 3.31 -18.34 -12.23
CA GLY A 184 2.50 -17.28 -12.83
C GLY A 184 2.43 -16.00 -11.98
N MET A 185 3.44 -15.73 -11.15
CA MET A 185 3.50 -14.56 -10.28
C MET A 185 4.07 -13.34 -11.03
N PRO A 186 3.32 -12.24 -11.15
CA PRO A 186 3.83 -10.99 -11.71
C PRO A 186 4.93 -10.38 -10.84
N LEU A 187 6.07 -10.08 -11.46
CA LEU A 187 7.20 -9.38 -10.84
C LEU A 187 7.40 -7.99 -11.45
N PHE A 188 7.58 -6.99 -10.59
CA PHE A 188 7.86 -5.61 -10.99
C PHE A 188 9.09 -5.06 -10.30
N VAL A 189 9.94 -4.37 -11.06
CA VAL A 189 11.00 -3.53 -10.49
C VAL A 189 10.46 -2.10 -10.38
N LEU A 190 10.55 -1.53 -9.18
CA LEU A 190 10.24 -0.13 -8.96
C LEU A 190 11.49 0.70 -9.27
N ASP A 191 11.52 1.42 -10.39
CA ASP A 191 12.60 2.38 -10.63
C ASP A 191 12.48 3.61 -9.72
N LEU A 192 13.58 4.32 -9.47
CA LEU A 192 13.56 5.52 -8.63
C LEU A 192 12.80 6.70 -9.26
N ALA A 193 12.52 6.65 -10.57
CA ALA A 193 11.63 7.59 -11.24
C ALA A 193 10.14 7.33 -10.92
N GLY A 194 9.84 6.17 -10.34
CA GLY A 194 8.51 5.76 -9.91
C GLY A 194 7.69 5.06 -10.97
N VAL A 195 8.29 4.52 -12.03
CA VAL A 195 7.60 3.68 -13.02
C VAL A 195 7.83 2.21 -12.67
N PRO A 196 6.79 1.45 -12.32
CA PRO A 196 6.93 0.01 -12.14
C PRO A 196 7.18 -0.67 -13.49
N GLN A 197 8.32 -1.34 -13.61
CA GLN A 197 8.74 -2.05 -14.82
C GLN A 197 8.41 -3.54 -14.70
N PRO A 198 7.59 -4.12 -15.61
CA PRO A 198 7.36 -5.56 -15.63
C PRO A 198 8.65 -6.28 -16.01
N VAL A 199 9.02 -7.32 -15.25
CA VAL A 199 10.27 -8.07 -15.50
C VAL A 199 10.05 -9.54 -15.88
N ASN A 200 8.79 -9.94 -16.03
CA ASN A 200 8.40 -11.25 -16.56
C ASN A 200 7.06 -11.22 -17.30
N ASP A 201 6.74 -12.31 -17.99
CA ASP A 201 5.54 -12.40 -18.85
C ASP A 201 4.22 -12.19 -18.07
N PRO A 202 4.01 -12.79 -16.88
CA PRO A 202 2.83 -12.49 -16.06
C PRO A 202 2.70 -10.99 -15.71
N ALA A 203 3.81 -10.29 -15.46
CA ALA A 203 3.81 -8.85 -15.23
C ALA A 203 3.52 -8.04 -16.49
N GLY A 204 4.04 -8.44 -17.64
CA GLY A 204 3.71 -7.83 -18.94
C GLY A 204 2.22 -7.97 -19.27
N ALA A 205 1.66 -9.16 -19.06
CA ALA A 205 0.23 -9.42 -19.23
C ALA A 205 -0.60 -8.53 -18.29
N LEU A 206 -0.27 -8.51 -16.99
CA LEU A 206 -0.98 -7.67 -16.01
C LEU A 206 -0.87 -6.18 -16.35
N HIS A 207 0.31 -5.71 -16.77
CA HIS A 207 0.54 -4.32 -17.19
C HIS A 207 -0.36 -3.95 -18.39
N GLY A 208 -0.49 -4.83 -19.38
CA GLY A 208 -1.27 -4.59 -20.59
C GLY A 208 -2.79 -4.70 -20.36
N THR A 209 -3.24 -5.76 -19.69
CA THR A 209 -4.69 -6.03 -19.52
C THR A 209 -5.31 -5.31 -18.34
N GLY A 210 -4.52 -4.97 -17.32
CA GLY A 210 -5.04 -4.48 -16.05
C GLY A 210 -5.61 -5.59 -15.17
N ALA A 211 -6.23 -5.20 -14.06
CA ALA A 211 -6.83 -6.09 -13.09
C ALA A 211 -7.90 -6.97 -13.75
N PRO A 212 -7.95 -8.27 -13.41
CA PRO A 212 -8.98 -9.15 -13.92
C PRO A 212 -10.35 -8.60 -13.51
N ARG A 213 -11.31 -8.65 -14.43
CA ARG A 213 -12.70 -8.32 -14.08
C ARG A 213 -13.12 -9.22 -12.91
N PRO A 214 -13.75 -8.67 -11.87
CA PRO A 214 -14.30 -9.51 -10.81
C PRO A 214 -15.25 -10.51 -11.49
N GLY A 215 -14.89 -11.79 -11.44
CA GLY A 215 -15.74 -12.83 -12.01
C GLY A 215 -17.09 -12.76 -11.32
N THR A 216 -18.16 -12.61 -12.09
CA THR A 216 -19.48 -13.02 -11.65
C THR A 216 -19.33 -14.50 -11.31
N ARG A 217 -19.23 -14.84 -10.03
CA ARG A 217 -19.37 -16.24 -9.61
C ARG A 217 -20.75 -16.66 -10.13
N ALA A 218 -20.77 -17.48 -11.17
CA ALA A 218 -21.95 -18.25 -11.49
C ALA A 218 -22.32 -18.94 -10.18
N ARG A 219 -23.52 -18.65 -9.68
CA ARG A 219 -24.13 -19.52 -8.69
C ARG A 219 -24.36 -20.83 -9.45
N ASP A 220 -23.44 -21.77 -9.29
CA ASP A 220 -23.78 -23.16 -9.51
C ASP A 220 -24.76 -23.52 -8.39
N GLY A 221 -26.02 -23.21 -8.66
CA GLY A 221 -27.16 -23.75 -7.95
C GLY A 221 -27.17 -25.25 -8.20
N GLY A 222 -27.35 -26.00 -7.12
CA GLY A 222 -27.26 -27.45 -7.14
C GLY A 222 -28.32 -28.13 -7.99
N SER A 223 -28.07 -29.41 -8.25
CA SER A 223 -29.03 -30.50 -8.10
C SER A 223 -28.28 -31.75 -7.69
#